data_AF-A0A351XCU3-F1
#
_entry.id   AF-A0A351XCU3-F1
#
_cell.length_a   1.000
_cell.length_b   1.000
_cell.length_c   1.000
_cell.angle_alpha   90.00
_cell.angle_beta   90.00
_cell.angle_gamma   90.00
#
_symmetry.space_group_name_H-M   'P 1'
#
loop_
_entity.id
_entity.type
_entity.pdbx_description
1 polymer ?
#
loop_
_entity_poly.entity_id
_entity_poly.type
_entity_poly.pdbx_seq_one_letter_code
_entity_poly.pdbx_strand_id
1 'polypeptide(L)'
;GVPVLKEGRPLGWPVEGYPAPQGPYYCGVGSIEIAGRDIVEAHTKACMDAGLAISGTNAEVMLGQWEFQIGPVDTVAVSDQIWMARYLLYRVAEDFGVDASVAAKPIKGDWNGAGAHTNFSTRAMREGYDAIITACESLGAEGKTLEHLAGYGIGSEERLTGAHETQRFDQYNYGVSDRGASVRIPWQVHLDQKGYIEDRRPNANMDPYVVTRLITNTCCEALAG
;
A
#
# COMPACT_ATOMS: atom_id res chain seq x y z
N GLY A 1 -2.00 3.32 -1.98
CA GLY A 1 -2.72 4.10 -3.00
C GLY A 1 -4.23 4.22 -2.75
N VAL A 2 -4.81 5.40 -2.98
CA VAL A 2 -6.24 5.74 -2.86
C VAL A 2 -6.62 6.77 -3.95
N PRO A 3 -7.37 6.40 -5.01
CA PRO A 3 -7.96 7.36 -5.94
C PRO A 3 -9.02 8.26 -5.30
N VAL A 4 -9.02 9.52 -5.73
CA VAL A 4 -10.11 10.48 -5.49
C VAL A 4 -11.02 10.48 -6.71
N LEU A 5 -12.34 10.42 -6.48
CA LEU A 5 -13.37 10.28 -7.51
C LEU A 5 -14.36 11.45 -7.43
N LYS A 6 -14.81 11.95 -8.59
CA LYS A 6 -15.94 12.86 -8.71
C LYS A 6 -16.96 12.24 -9.65
N GLU A 7 -18.20 12.08 -9.17
CA GLU A 7 -19.30 11.46 -9.95
C GLU A 7 -18.91 10.08 -10.52
N GLY A 8 -18.18 9.27 -9.75
CA GLY A 8 -17.74 7.94 -10.15
C GLY A 8 -16.57 7.89 -11.15
N ARG A 9 -16.00 9.03 -11.55
CA ARG A 9 -14.78 9.10 -12.38
C ARG A 9 -13.59 9.61 -11.56
N PRO A 10 -12.34 9.19 -11.85
CA PRO A 10 -11.19 9.74 -11.13
C PRO A 10 -11.03 11.24 -11.36
N LEU A 11 -10.69 11.95 -10.28
CA LEU A 11 -10.57 13.40 -10.29
C LEU A 11 -9.46 13.84 -11.27
N GLY A 12 -9.75 14.85 -12.09
CA GLY A 12 -8.84 15.36 -13.12
C GLY A 12 -8.94 14.64 -14.46
N TRP A 13 -9.72 13.55 -14.56
CA TRP A 13 -9.97 12.91 -15.84
C TRP A 13 -10.93 13.74 -16.70
N PRO A 14 -10.81 13.66 -18.04
CA PRO A 14 -11.80 14.27 -18.92
C PRO A 14 -13.19 13.65 -18.70
N VAL A 15 -14.23 14.44 -18.93
CA VAL A 15 -15.64 14.02 -18.80
C VAL A 15 -15.90 12.76 -19.63
N GLU A 16 -15.36 12.74 -20.84
CA GLU A 16 -15.37 11.60 -21.74
C GLU A 16 -13.94 11.17 -22.09
N GLY A 17 -13.69 9.86 -22.11
CA GLY A 17 -12.39 9.29 -22.42
C GLY A 17 -11.44 9.17 -21.22
N TYR A 18 -10.15 9.23 -21.53
CA TYR A 18 -9.03 8.97 -20.63
C TYR A 18 -8.02 10.11 -20.69
N PRO A 19 -7.26 10.36 -19.61
CA PRO A 19 -6.12 11.28 -19.66
C PRO A 19 -4.99 10.69 -20.51
N ALA A 20 -3.89 11.42 -20.64
CA ALA A 20 -2.69 10.89 -21.29
C ALA A 20 -2.19 9.60 -20.58
N PRO A 21 -1.35 8.79 -21.25
CA PRO A 21 -0.81 7.58 -20.63
C PRO A 21 -0.05 7.86 -19.33
N GLN A 22 -0.01 6.87 -18.44
CA GLN A 22 0.72 6.96 -17.17
C GLN A 22 2.21 7.26 -17.37
N GLY A 23 2.79 8.02 -16.46
CA GLY A 23 4.18 8.47 -16.55
C GLY A 23 4.42 9.81 -15.85
N PRO A 24 3.79 10.91 -16.30
CA PRO A 24 4.04 12.25 -15.76
C PRO A 24 3.38 12.50 -14.39
N TYR A 25 2.49 11.61 -13.93
CA TYR A 25 1.65 11.82 -12.74
C TYR A 25 2.35 11.52 -11.42
N TYR A 26 3.19 10.46 -11.40
CA TYR A 26 3.87 10.03 -10.17
C TYR A 26 4.77 11.12 -9.62
N CYS A 27 4.52 11.56 -8.39
CA CYS A 27 5.22 12.67 -7.75
C CYS A 27 5.27 13.96 -8.59
N GLY A 28 4.29 14.16 -9.49
CA GLY A 28 4.25 15.30 -10.40
C GLY A 28 3.94 16.65 -9.74
N VAL A 29 4.11 17.71 -10.52
CA VAL A 29 3.71 19.08 -10.18
C VAL A 29 3.24 19.79 -11.45
N GLY A 30 2.15 20.55 -11.34
CA GLY A 30 1.49 21.18 -12.48
C GLY A 30 0.00 20.85 -12.51
N SER A 31 -0.79 21.72 -13.14
CA SER A 31 -2.25 21.58 -13.19
C SER A 31 -2.72 20.48 -14.14
N ILE A 32 -1.82 19.95 -14.99
CA ILE A 32 -2.13 18.89 -15.96
C ILE A 32 -1.82 17.52 -15.34
N GLU A 33 -0.74 17.45 -14.55
CA GLU A 33 -0.21 16.22 -13.98
C GLU A 33 -0.83 15.88 -12.62
N ILE A 34 -1.45 16.85 -11.95
CA ILE A 34 -1.93 16.69 -10.57
C ILE A 34 -3.38 17.11 -10.42
N ALA A 35 -4.16 16.27 -9.75
CA ALA A 35 -5.54 16.52 -9.39
C ALA A 35 -5.78 16.13 -7.92
N GLY A 36 -6.44 17.02 -7.16
CA GLY A 36 -6.82 16.74 -5.77
C GLY A 36 -5.77 17.02 -4.69
N ARG A 37 -4.73 17.81 -4.99
CA ARG A 37 -3.67 18.15 -4.01
C ARG A 37 -4.24 18.78 -2.74
N ASP A 38 -5.21 19.70 -2.87
CA ASP A 38 -5.78 20.40 -1.72
C ASP A 38 -6.45 19.46 -0.72
N ILE A 39 -7.05 18.36 -1.21
CA ILE A 39 -7.65 17.31 -0.37
C ILE A 39 -6.57 16.55 0.39
N VAL A 40 -5.47 16.24 -0.28
CA VAL A 40 -4.34 15.49 0.31
C VAL A 40 -3.63 16.33 1.35
N GLU A 41 -3.37 17.61 1.07
CA GLU A 41 -2.79 18.54 2.05
C GLU A 41 -3.69 18.69 3.29
N ALA A 42 -5.01 18.83 3.08
CA ALA A 42 -5.98 18.90 4.18
C ALA A 42 -6.04 17.59 4.99
N HIS A 43 -6.01 16.43 4.33
CA HIS A 43 -5.98 15.11 4.96
C HIS A 43 -4.69 14.88 5.76
N THR A 44 -3.53 15.20 5.18
CA THR A 44 -2.23 15.11 5.85
C THR A 44 -2.22 15.96 7.10
N LYS A 45 -2.68 17.22 6.99
CA LYS A 45 -2.82 18.11 8.13
C LYS A 45 -3.76 17.55 9.19
N ALA A 46 -4.93 17.03 8.81
CA ALA A 46 -5.88 16.43 9.75
C ALA A 46 -5.27 15.23 10.49
N CYS A 47 -4.49 14.38 9.79
CA CYS A 47 -3.79 13.26 10.41
C CYS A 47 -2.73 13.73 11.42
N MET A 48 -1.95 14.76 11.08
CA MET A 48 -0.96 15.35 11.98
C MET A 48 -1.63 15.97 13.22
N ASP A 49 -2.70 16.75 13.02
CA ASP A 49 -3.43 17.41 14.11
C ASP A 49 -4.11 16.38 15.04
N ALA A 50 -4.53 15.22 14.50
CA ALA A 50 -5.06 14.09 15.27
C ALA A 50 -3.98 13.24 15.97
N GLY A 51 -2.69 13.57 15.78
CA GLY A 51 -1.58 12.84 16.39
C GLY A 51 -1.30 11.46 15.77
N LEU A 52 -1.77 11.21 14.54
CA LEU A 52 -1.46 9.99 13.81
C LEU A 52 0.00 10.03 13.33
N ALA A 53 0.65 8.87 13.29
CA ALA A 53 2.03 8.70 12.83
C ALA A 53 2.13 8.72 11.31
N ILE A 54 1.61 9.76 10.66
CA ILE A 54 1.76 9.96 9.22
C ILE A 54 3.22 10.28 8.90
N SER A 55 3.85 9.47 8.05
CA SER A 55 5.27 9.61 7.67
C SER A 55 5.49 10.25 6.31
N GLY A 56 4.45 10.29 5.47
CA GLY A 56 4.54 10.92 4.16
C GLY A 56 3.25 10.80 3.34
N THR A 57 3.28 11.50 2.21
CA THR A 57 2.27 11.43 1.15
C THR A 57 2.92 11.67 -0.21
N ASN A 58 2.41 11.04 -1.26
CA ASN A 58 2.84 11.26 -2.64
C ASN A 58 1.68 11.10 -3.64
N ALA A 59 1.80 11.76 -4.80
CA ALA A 59 0.96 11.44 -5.95
C ALA A 59 1.38 10.08 -6.53
N GLU A 60 0.40 9.24 -6.85
CA GLU A 60 0.61 7.91 -7.42
C GLU A 60 0.65 7.94 -8.95
N VAL A 61 0.89 6.76 -9.54
CA VAL A 61 1.10 6.61 -11.00
C VAL A 61 -0.14 6.95 -11.83
N MET A 62 -1.35 6.71 -11.32
CA MET A 62 -2.60 7.07 -12.02
C MET A 62 -3.02 8.51 -11.66
N LEU A 63 -3.39 9.34 -12.65
CA LEU A 63 -3.90 10.70 -12.39
C LEU A 63 -5.10 10.66 -11.43
N GLY A 64 -5.03 11.43 -10.36
CA GLY A 64 -6.03 11.48 -9.29
C GLY A 64 -5.86 10.39 -8.22
N GLN A 65 -4.85 9.53 -8.34
CA GLN A 65 -4.46 8.56 -7.32
C GLN A 65 -3.38 9.14 -6.41
N TRP A 66 -3.49 8.87 -5.12
CA TRP A 66 -2.57 9.35 -4.10
C TRP A 66 -2.18 8.25 -3.14
N GLU A 67 -1.15 8.48 -2.35
CA GLU A 67 -0.77 7.62 -1.25
C GLU A 67 -0.45 8.43 0.00
N PHE A 68 -0.74 7.85 1.16
CA PHE A 68 -0.26 8.29 2.46
C PHE A 68 0.32 7.09 3.20
N GLN A 69 1.33 7.34 4.03
CA GLN A 69 2.01 6.31 4.81
C GLN A 69 1.80 6.54 6.31
N ILE A 70 1.40 5.50 7.04
CA ILE A 70 1.27 5.50 8.51
C ILE A 70 2.34 4.58 9.11
N GLY A 71 3.01 5.05 10.16
CA GLY A 71 4.03 4.33 10.89
C GLY A 71 5.43 4.94 10.76
N PRO A 72 6.45 4.32 11.39
CA PRO A 72 6.39 3.04 12.10
C PRO A 72 5.76 3.15 13.49
N VAL A 73 4.83 2.25 13.81
CA VAL A 73 4.25 2.03 15.16
C VAL A 73 3.99 0.53 15.35
N ASP A 74 3.55 0.10 16.53
CA ASP A 74 3.23 -1.31 16.78
C ASP A 74 2.00 -1.79 15.99
N THR A 75 1.78 -3.11 15.98
CA THR A 75 0.79 -3.79 15.11
C THR A 75 -0.66 -3.41 15.39
N VAL A 76 -1.01 -3.14 16.65
CA VAL A 76 -2.35 -2.71 17.01
C VAL A 76 -2.50 -1.22 16.68
N ALA A 77 -1.55 -0.39 17.13
CA ALA A 77 -1.58 1.04 16.90
C ALA A 77 -1.60 1.41 15.41
N VAL A 78 -0.86 0.71 14.54
CA VAL A 78 -0.88 0.98 13.10
C VAL A 78 -2.26 0.68 12.51
N SER A 79 -2.94 -0.34 13.03
CA SER A 79 -4.28 -0.71 12.56
C SER A 79 -5.32 0.32 12.97
N ASP A 80 -5.30 0.76 14.24
CA ASP A 80 -6.13 1.84 14.75
C ASP A 80 -5.93 3.12 13.92
N GLN A 81 -4.68 3.50 13.69
CA GLN A 81 -4.33 4.73 12.99
C GLN A 81 -4.66 4.69 11.49
N ILE A 82 -4.51 3.55 10.81
CA ILE A 82 -4.93 3.41 9.40
C ILE A 82 -6.46 3.58 9.29
N TRP A 83 -7.23 2.98 10.21
CA TRP A 83 -8.69 3.16 10.22
C TRP A 83 -9.08 4.62 10.46
N MET A 84 -8.44 5.30 11.41
CA MET A 84 -8.67 6.73 11.65
C MET A 84 -8.22 7.60 10.47
N ALA A 85 -7.08 7.31 9.84
CA ALA A 85 -6.61 8.03 8.67
C ALA A 85 -7.57 7.86 7.48
N ARG A 86 -8.14 6.66 7.29
CA ARG A 86 -9.19 6.41 6.29
C ARG A 86 -10.45 7.20 6.60
N TYR A 87 -10.93 7.20 7.84
CA TYR A 87 -12.07 8.00 8.26
C TYR A 87 -11.86 9.49 7.96
N LEU A 88 -10.72 10.04 8.36
CA LEU A 88 -10.36 11.44 8.08
C LEU A 88 -10.31 11.72 6.57
N LEU A 89 -9.79 10.78 5.77
CA LEU A 89 -9.75 10.94 4.31
C LEU A 89 -11.15 11.09 3.73
N TYR A 90 -12.08 10.20 4.09
CA TYR A 90 -13.46 10.29 3.64
C TYR A 90 -14.12 11.58 4.13
N ARG A 91 -13.93 11.92 5.42
CA ARG A 91 -14.53 13.13 6.00
C ARG A 91 -14.00 14.42 5.37
N VAL A 92 -12.71 14.49 5.03
CA VAL A 92 -12.13 15.62 4.31
C VAL A 92 -12.66 15.65 2.88
N ALA A 93 -12.71 14.50 2.19
CA ALA A 93 -13.21 14.42 0.81
C ALA A 93 -14.66 14.94 0.67
N GLU A 94 -15.52 14.69 1.67
CA GLU A 94 -16.88 15.25 1.75
C GLU A 94 -16.90 16.78 1.63
N ASP A 95 -15.98 17.49 2.29
CA ASP A 95 -15.92 18.97 2.25
C ASP A 95 -15.55 19.51 0.85
N PHE A 96 -14.91 18.68 0.02
CA PHE A 96 -14.57 18.99 -1.37
C PHE A 96 -15.58 18.45 -2.39
N GLY A 97 -16.64 17.76 -1.94
CA GLY A 97 -17.66 17.18 -2.81
C GLY A 97 -17.11 16.08 -3.73
N VAL A 98 -16.16 15.29 -3.24
CA VAL A 98 -15.56 14.16 -3.94
C VAL A 98 -15.54 12.93 -3.03
N ASP A 99 -15.41 11.75 -3.62
CA ASP A 99 -15.24 10.49 -2.91
C ASP A 99 -13.76 10.06 -2.90
N ALA A 100 -13.37 9.23 -1.94
CA ALA A 100 -12.15 8.45 -2.01
C ALA A 100 -12.51 6.98 -2.23
N SER A 101 -11.65 6.19 -2.90
CA SER A 101 -11.90 4.75 -3.06
C SER A 101 -10.68 3.93 -2.69
N VAL A 102 -10.89 2.91 -1.86
CA VAL A 102 -9.87 1.93 -1.50
C VAL A 102 -9.96 0.66 -2.34
N ALA A 103 -10.76 0.64 -3.41
CA ALA A 103 -10.89 -0.53 -4.27
C ALA A 103 -9.53 -0.94 -4.87
N ALA A 104 -9.23 -2.24 -4.89
CA ALA A 104 -7.96 -2.77 -5.39
C ALA A 104 -7.69 -2.41 -6.86
N LYS A 105 -8.74 -2.35 -7.68
CA LYS A 105 -8.69 -1.96 -9.09
C LYS A 105 -9.83 -0.99 -9.40
N PRO A 106 -9.65 0.32 -9.16
CA PRO A 106 -10.72 1.30 -9.29
C PRO A 106 -11.15 1.51 -10.76
N ILE A 107 -10.18 1.45 -11.68
CA ILE A 107 -10.41 1.57 -13.12
C ILE A 107 -9.84 0.32 -13.81
N LYS A 108 -10.66 -0.30 -14.66
CA LYS A 108 -10.27 -1.47 -15.45
C LYS A 108 -9.33 -1.06 -16.60
N GLY A 109 -8.49 -2.00 -17.04
CA GLY A 109 -7.52 -1.79 -18.12
C GLY A 109 -6.12 -1.46 -17.61
N ASP A 110 -5.36 -0.73 -18.43
CA ASP A 110 -3.93 -0.44 -18.28
C ASP A 110 -3.63 0.70 -17.30
N TRP A 111 -4.43 0.78 -16.23
CA TRP A 111 -4.28 1.76 -15.15
C TRP A 111 -3.81 1.07 -13.88
N ASN A 112 -2.95 1.71 -13.11
CA ASN A 112 -2.41 1.12 -11.88
C ASN A 112 -3.54 0.76 -10.90
N GLY A 113 -3.38 -0.38 -10.24
CA GLY A 113 -4.23 -0.74 -9.11
C GLY A 113 -3.86 0.06 -7.85
N ALA A 114 -4.60 -0.18 -6.78
CA ALA A 114 -4.37 0.41 -5.48
C ALA A 114 -3.95 -0.69 -4.47
N GLY A 115 -2.71 -0.63 -4.02
CA GLY A 115 -2.17 -1.49 -2.96
C GLY A 115 -2.07 -0.80 -1.60
N ALA A 116 -1.88 -1.60 -0.57
CA ALA A 116 -1.50 -1.17 0.78
C ALA A 116 -0.23 -1.92 1.21
N HIS A 117 0.90 -1.56 0.59
CA HIS A 117 2.18 -2.20 0.91
C HIS A 117 2.46 -2.09 2.41
N THR A 118 2.82 -3.21 3.04
CA THR A 118 2.97 -3.31 4.48
C THR A 118 4.42 -3.58 4.84
N ASN A 119 5.06 -2.61 5.48
CA ASN A 119 6.42 -2.76 5.98
C ASN A 119 6.39 -3.45 7.36
N PHE A 120 7.24 -4.46 7.56
CA PHE A 120 7.27 -5.25 8.79
C PHE A 120 8.69 -5.52 9.28
N SER A 121 8.90 -5.40 10.61
CA SER A 121 10.14 -5.83 11.26
C SER A 121 9.92 -6.27 12.71
N THR A 122 10.67 -7.27 13.14
CA THR A 122 10.88 -7.60 14.56
C THR A 122 12.18 -6.98 15.07
N ARG A 123 12.45 -7.05 16.37
CA ARG A 123 13.76 -6.63 16.91
C ARG A 123 14.90 -7.40 16.26
N ALA A 124 14.77 -8.72 16.11
CA ALA A 124 15.77 -9.58 15.47
C ALA A 124 16.07 -9.14 14.03
N MET A 125 15.03 -8.80 13.24
CA MET A 125 15.21 -8.29 11.87
C MET A 125 15.94 -6.94 11.81
N ARG A 126 15.72 -6.06 12.81
CA ARG A 126 16.43 -4.78 12.91
C ARG A 126 17.88 -4.92 13.39
N GLU A 127 18.25 -6.10 13.88
CA GLU A 127 19.59 -6.41 14.40
C GLU A 127 20.37 -7.36 13.48
N GLY A 128 19.71 -8.11 12.58
CA GLY A 128 20.37 -9.04 11.68
C GLY A 128 19.56 -9.48 10.45
N TYR A 129 20.29 -9.86 9.40
CA TYR A 129 19.75 -10.20 8.09
C TYR A 129 19.12 -11.59 8.02
N ASP A 130 19.61 -12.57 8.78
CA ASP A 130 19.07 -13.93 8.76
C ASP A 130 17.59 -13.95 9.16
N ALA A 131 17.21 -13.15 10.16
CA ALA A 131 15.81 -13.00 10.56
C ALA A 131 14.92 -12.39 9.47
N ILE A 132 15.49 -11.57 8.57
CA ILE A 132 14.76 -11.04 7.40
C ILE A 132 14.51 -12.16 6.38
N ILE A 133 15.52 -13.01 6.14
CA ILE A 133 15.38 -14.16 5.25
C ILE A 133 14.35 -15.15 5.81
N THR A 134 14.42 -15.49 7.09
CA THR A 134 13.42 -16.35 7.75
C THR A 134 12.01 -15.79 7.60
N ALA A 135 11.82 -14.48 7.81
CA ALA A 135 10.51 -13.85 7.62
C ALA A 135 10.02 -13.95 6.16
N CYS A 136 10.89 -13.66 5.19
CA CYS A 136 10.58 -13.81 3.76
C CYS A 136 10.22 -15.25 3.37
N GLU A 137 10.95 -16.24 3.86
CA GLU A 137 10.69 -17.65 3.55
C GLU A 137 9.38 -18.13 4.20
N SER A 138 9.11 -17.70 5.45
CA SER A 138 7.88 -18.06 6.16
C SER A 138 6.61 -17.61 5.43
N LEU A 139 6.62 -16.42 4.81
CA LEU A 139 5.49 -15.89 4.05
C LEU A 139 5.22 -16.63 2.73
N GLY A 140 6.20 -17.41 2.26
CA GLY A 140 6.11 -18.27 1.08
C GLY A 140 5.99 -19.76 1.38
N ALA A 141 5.93 -20.13 2.66
CA ALA A 141 5.80 -21.52 3.07
C ALA A 141 4.48 -22.14 2.57
N GLU A 142 4.41 -23.47 2.59
CA GLU A 142 3.26 -24.22 2.10
C GLU A 142 1.94 -23.72 2.72
N GLY A 143 0.98 -23.35 1.86
CA GLY A 143 -0.33 -22.83 2.27
C GLY A 143 -0.35 -21.35 2.69
N LYS A 144 0.78 -20.73 3.05
CA LYS A 144 0.84 -19.35 3.56
C LYS A 144 0.46 -18.29 2.53
N THR A 145 0.84 -18.47 1.27
CA THR A 145 0.45 -17.53 0.20
C THR A 145 -1.08 -17.41 0.08
N LEU A 146 -1.80 -18.53 0.09
CA LEU A 146 -3.26 -18.56 -0.02
C LEU A 146 -3.93 -18.05 1.28
N GLU A 147 -3.40 -18.44 2.44
CA GLU A 147 -3.88 -17.96 3.74
C GLU A 147 -3.82 -16.42 3.83
N HIS A 148 -2.69 -15.85 3.44
CA HIS A 148 -2.48 -14.40 3.43
C HIS A 148 -3.39 -13.73 2.39
N LEU A 149 -3.45 -14.26 1.17
CA LEU A 149 -4.29 -13.71 0.11
C LEU A 149 -5.76 -13.60 0.53
N ALA A 150 -6.28 -14.60 1.25
CA ALA A 150 -7.65 -14.60 1.76
C ALA A 150 -7.93 -13.46 2.76
N GLY A 151 -6.90 -12.95 3.44
CA GLY A 151 -6.99 -11.82 4.37
C GLY A 151 -6.54 -10.48 3.80
N TYR A 152 -6.05 -10.44 2.56
CA TYR A 152 -5.38 -9.26 1.97
C TYR A 152 -6.32 -8.33 1.19
N GLY A 153 -7.63 -8.47 1.42
CA GLY A 153 -8.68 -7.68 0.78
C GLY A 153 -9.20 -8.32 -0.51
N ILE A 154 -10.30 -7.79 -1.03
CA ILE A 154 -10.99 -8.34 -2.20
C ILE A 154 -10.46 -7.76 -3.52
N GLY A 155 -10.50 -8.55 -4.59
CA GLY A 155 -10.11 -8.14 -5.94
C GLY A 155 -8.61 -8.25 -6.24
N SER A 156 -7.91 -9.14 -5.52
CA SER A 156 -6.48 -9.40 -5.76
C SER A 156 -6.21 -9.89 -7.17
N GLU A 157 -7.11 -10.67 -7.76
CA GLU A 157 -6.98 -11.24 -9.11
C GLU A 157 -6.99 -10.16 -10.19
N GLU A 158 -7.65 -9.02 -9.94
CA GLU A 158 -7.71 -7.89 -10.87
C GLU A 158 -6.50 -6.95 -10.74
N ARG A 159 -5.82 -6.97 -9.58
CA ARG A 159 -4.66 -6.12 -9.30
C ARG A 159 -3.32 -6.84 -9.49
N LEU A 160 -3.18 -8.02 -8.90
CA LEU A 160 -1.97 -8.83 -8.84
C LEU A 160 -1.92 -9.78 -10.04
N THR A 161 -1.63 -9.23 -11.21
CA THR A 161 -1.66 -9.97 -12.48
C THR A 161 -0.27 -10.39 -12.97
N GLY A 162 0.80 -9.93 -12.33
CA GLY A 162 2.18 -10.04 -12.85
C GLY A 162 2.61 -8.83 -13.69
N ALA A 163 1.67 -7.94 -14.05
CA ALA A 163 1.94 -6.67 -14.70
C ALA A 163 1.97 -5.51 -13.69
N HIS A 164 2.48 -4.35 -14.12
CA HIS A 164 2.49 -3.11 -13.33
C HIS A 164 3.09 -3.23 -11.92
N GLU A 165 4.31 -3.79 -11.82
CA GLU A 165 5.04 -3.89 -10.55
C GLU A 165 4.33 -4.76 -9.50
N THR A 166 3.71 -5.86 -9.92
CA THR A 166 3.10 -6.85 -9.04
C THR A 166 3.53 -8.26 -9.41
N GLN A 167 3.59 -9.16 -8.43
CA GLN A 167 3.58 -10.60 -8.67
C GLN A 167 2.14 -11.06 -8.91
N ARG A 168 1.96 -12.12 -9.70
CA ARG A 168 0.65 -12.77 -9.88
C ARG A 168 0.14 -13.32 -8.54
N PHE A 169 -1.16 -13.15 -8.27
CA PHE A 169 -1.77 -13.43 -6.97
C PHE A 169 -1.55 -14.86 -6.42
N ASP A 170 -1.37 -15.86 -7.29
CA ASP A 170 -1.20 -17.28 -6.94
C ASP A 170 0.28 -17.71 -6.87
N GLN A 171 1.22 -16.77 -7.02
CA GLN A 171 2.65 -17.02 -6.95
C GLN A 171 3.30 -16.25 -5.81
N TYR A 172 4.39 -16.81 -5.29
CA TYR A 172 5.19 -16.16 -4.26
C TYR A 172 6.66 -16.13 -4.67
N ASN A 173 7.24 -14.94 -4.56
CA ASN A 173 8.68 -14.73 -4.62
C ASN A 173 9.03 -13.54 -3.71
N TYR A 174 10.30 -13.49 -3.31
CA TYR A 174 10.87 -12.33 -2.67
C TYR A 174 12.22 -11.98 -3.31
N GLY A 175 12.60 -10.71 -3.26
CA GLY A 175 13.84 -10.26 -3.90
C GLY A 175 14.36 -8.93 -3.37
N VAL A 176 15.67 -8.72 -3.52
CA VAL A 176 16.32 -7.46 -3.17
C VAL A 176 15.99 -6.41 -4.23
N SER A 177 15.32 -5.35 -3.82
CA SER A 177 14.84 -4.26 -4.69
C SER A 177 13.97 -4.68 -5.87
N ASP A 178 13.46 -5.91 -5.85
CA ASP A 178 12.60 -6.42 -6.90
C ASP A 178 11.20 -5.81 -6.74
N ARG A 179 10.84 -4.96 -7.71
CA ARG A 179 9.51 -4.35 -7.71
C ARG A 179 8.41 -5.27 -8.25
N GLY A 180 8.75 -6.38 -8.90
CA GLY A 180 7.79 -7.40 -9.34
C GLY A 180 7.56 -8.50 -8.31
N ALA A 181 8.28 -8.50 -7.19
CA ALA A 181 8.15 -9.54 -6.17
C ALA A 181 6.93 -9.36 -5.25
N SER A 182 6.44 -10.48 -4.70
CA SER A 182 5.42 -10.46 -3.63
C SER A 182 5.93 -9.76 -2.38
N VAL A 183 7.16 -10.06 -1.97
CA VAL A 183 7.84 -9.40 -0.85
C VAL A 183 9.16 -8.78 -1.33
N ARG A 184 9.37 -7.50 -1.01
CA ARG A 184 10.58 -6.78 -1.37
C ARG A 184 11.47 -6.59 -0.15
N ILE A 185 12.75 -6.89 -0.31
CA ILE A 185 13.82 -6.46 0.61
C ILE A 185 14.42 -5.17 0.06
N PRO A 186 14.28 -4.01 0.73
CA PRO A 186 14.86 -2.76 0.26
C PRO A 186 16.39 -2.87 0.09
N TRP A 187 16.99 -2.18 -0.90
CA TRP A 187 18.44 -2.24 -1.10
C TRP A 187 19.22 -1.79 0.13
N GLN A 188 18.73 -0.80 0.89
CA GLN A 188 19.39 -0.35 2.12
C GLN A 188 19.44 -1.46 3.16
N VAL A 189 18.36 -2.24 3.29
CA VAL A 189 18.29 -3.38 4.21
C VAL A 189 19.29 -4.46 3.79
N HIS A 190 19.44 -4.68 2.49
CA HIS A 190 20.47 -5.59 1.96
C HIS A 190 21.89 -5.07 2.17
N LEU A 191 22.15 -3.76 2.06
CA LEU A 191 23.49 -3.22 2.33
C LEU A 191 23.84 -3.23 3.83
N ASP A 192 22.89 -2.79 4.67
CA ASP A 192 23.08 -2.67 6.11
C ASP A 192 22.97 -4.01 6.84
N GLN A 193 22.54 -5.07 6.13
CA GLN A 193 22.35 -6.42 6.65
C GLN A 193 21.40 -6.47 7.87
N LYS A 194 20.41 -5.58 7.89
CA LYS A 194 19.35 -5.46 8.92
C LYS A 194 18.27 -4.47 8.49
N GLY A 195 17.09 -4.55 9.09
CA GLY A 195 15.99 -3.62 8.84
C GLY A 195 14.61 -4.28 8.79
N TYR A 196 13.94 -4.20 7.64
CA TYR A 196 12.54 -4.58 7.46
C TYR A 196 12.28 -5.22 6.09
N ILE A 197 11.13 -5.87 5.94
CA ILE A 197 10.59 -6.36 4.66
C ILE A 197 9.37 -5.54 4.27
N GLU A 198 9.05 -5.51 2.98
CA GLU A 198 7.81 -4.91 2.45
C GLU A 198 6.97 -5.99 1.78
N ASP A 199 5.81 -6.32 2.34
CA ASP A 199 4.81 -7.16 1.68
C ASP A 199 3.95 -6.29 0.77
N ARG A 200 4.00 -6.58 -0.53
CA ARG A 200 3.34 -5.78 -1.58
C ARG A 200 2.00 -6.35 -2.03
N ARG A 201 1.63 -7.49 -1.48
CA ARG A 201 0.41 -8.23 -1.81
C ARG A 201 -0.88 -7.64 -1.19
N PRO A 202 -0.91 -6.90 -0.07
CA PRO A 202 -2.17 -6.37 0.43
C PRO A 202 -2.82 -5.35 -0.52
N ASN A 203 -4.13 -5.48 -0.73
CA ASN A 203 -4.94 -4.53 -1.50
C ASN A 203 -5.20 -3.25 -0.68
N ALA A 204 -5.50 -2.14 -1.36
CA ALA A 204 -5.85 -0.89 -0.67
C ALA A 204 -7.07 -1.00 0.28
N ASN A 205 -8.00 -1.93 -0.01
CA ASN A 205 -9.19 -2.22 0.80
C ASN A 205 -8.96 -3.25 1.92
N MET A 206 -7.72 -3.66 2.17
CA MET A 206 -7.41 -4.61 3.23
C MET A 206 -7.83 -4.08 4.60
N ASP A 207 -8.22 -4.99 5.50
CA ASP A 207 -8.38 -4.66 6.92
C ASP A 207 -7.00 -4.72 7.61
N PRO A 208 -6.49 -3.60 8.13
CA PRO A 208 -5.17 -3.58 8.74
C PRO A 208 -5.06 -4.50 9.96
N TYR A 209 -6.15 -4.76 10.70
CA TYR A 209 -6.10 -5.73 11.81
C TYR A 209 -5.86 -7.15 11.31
N VAL A 210 -6.45 -7.51 10.17
CA VAL A 210 -6.28 -8.84 9.57
C VAL A 210 -4.88 -9.00 9.01
N VAL A 211 -4.41 -8.02 8.23
CA VAL A 211 -3.08 -8.07 7.59
C VAL A 211 -1.97 -8.08 8.64
N THR A 212 -2.02 -7.17 9.61
CA THR A 212 -0.99 -7.11 10.66
C THR A 212 -0.96 -8.39 11.49
N ARG A 213 -2.12 -8.96 11.83
CA ARG A 213 -2.21 -10.26 12.52
C ARG A 213 -1.59 -11.39 11.69
N LEU A 214 -1.93 -11.51 10.41
CA LEU A 214 -1.43 -12.60 9.56
C LEU A 214 0.09 -12.53 9.39
N ILE A 215 0.63 -11.35 9.08
CA ILE A 215 2.08 -11.15 8.97
C ILE A 215 2.78 -11.45 10.30
N THR A 216 2.24 -10.94 11.41
CA THR A 216 2.83 -11.15 12.73
C THR A 216 2.83 -12.63 13.10
N ASN A 217 1.70 -13.34 12.92
CA ASN A 217 1.61 -14.75 13.26
C ASN A 217 2.60 -15.58 12.43
N THR A 218 2.59 -15.45 11.11
CA THR A 218 3.45 -16.26 10.23
C THR A 218 4.93 -15.97 10.45
N CYS A 219 5.34 -14.69 10.49
CA CYS A 219 6.75 -14.34 10.64
C CYS A 219 7.28 -14.62 12.05
N CYS A 220 6.51 -14.28 13.10
CA CYS A 220 6.99 -14.45 14.48
C CYS A 220 6.98 -15.91 14.92
N GLU A 221 6.04 -16.74 14.42
CA GLU A 221 6.06 -18.19 14.68
C GLU A 221 7.33 -18.83 14.08
N ALA A 222 7.68 -18.48 12.84
CA ALA A 222 8.90 -18.97 12.20
C ALA A 222 10.19 -18.46 12.86
N LEU A 223 10.19 -17.24 13.40
CA LEU A 223 11.35 -16.66 14.11
C LEU A 223 11.51 -17.17 15.55
N ALA A 224 10.48 -17.79 16.12
CA ALA A 224 10.50 -18.34 17.47
C ALA A 224 10.95 -19.80 17.53
N GLY A 225 10.86 -20.52 16.40
CA GLY A 225 11.35 -21.89 16.24
C GLY A 225 12.85 -21.94 15.98
#